data_AF-A0A0G0N3A4-F1
#
_entry.id   AF-A0A0G0N3A4-F1
#
_cell.length_a   1.000
_cell.length_b   1.000
_cell.length_c   1.000
_cell.angle_alpha   90.00
_cell.angle_beta   90.00
_cell.angle_gamma   90.00
#
_symmetry.space_group_name_H-M   'P 1'
#
loop_
_entity.id
_entity.type
_entity.pdbx_description
1 polymer ?
#
loop_
_entity_poly.entity_id
_entity_poly.type
_entity_poly.pdbx_seq_one_letter_code
_entity_poly.pdbx_strand_id
1 'polypeptide(L)'
;MWSSLNDILFKNRQSKINEKDVKFFVNNYFLKNFNGLLEDYDVILENKKVVIKLHAQNPLIFKEILNRQQEIKENIEKELKTKFYSLEIKLF
;
A
#
# COMPACT_ATOMS: atom_id res chain seq x y z
N MET A 1 -1.95 -12.31 -25.40
CA MET A 1 -3.27 -12.34 -24.74
C MET A 1 -3.04 -12.54 -23.25
N TRP A 2 -2.88 -11.47 -22.47
CA TRP A 2 -2.65 -11.50 -21.00
C TRP A 2 -3.88 -10.92 -20.25
N SER A 3 -5.08 -11.09 -20.81
CA SER A 3 -6.29 -10.36 -20.39
C SER A 3 -7.40 -11.31 -19.96
N SER A 4 -7.15 -12.17 -18.97
CA SER A 4 -8.24 -12.99 -18.42
C SER A 4 -8.11 -13.28 -16.93
N LEU A 5 -6.91 -13.58 -16.42
CA LEU A 5 -6.74 -13.84 -14.98
C LEU A 5 -6.86 -12.58 -14.11
N ASN A 6 -6.27 -11.45 -14.55
CA ASN A 6 -6.42 -10.18 -13.83
C ASN A 6 -7.87 -9.68 -13.89
N ASP A 7 -8.52 -9.70 -15.06
CA ASP A 7 -9.93 -9.25 -15.19
C ASP A 7 -10.92 -10.08 -14.37
N ILE A 8 -10.70 -11.40 -14.22
CA ILE A 8 -11.57 -12.28 -13.42
C ILE A 8 -11.36 -12.05 -11.91
N LEU A 9 -10.12 -11.81 -11.47
CA LEU A 9 -9.82 -11.43 -10.08
C LEU A 9 -10.37 -10.04 -9.73
N PHE A 10 -10.38 -9.10 -10.69
CA PHE A 10 -10.91 -7.75 -10.48
C PHE A 10 -12.45 -7.70 -10.47
N LYS A 11 -13.13 -8.49 -11.31
CA LYS A 11 -14.60 -8.47 -11.40
C LYS A 11 -15.32 -9.06 -10.17
N ASN A 12 -14.70 -10.00 -9.46
CA ASN A 12 -15.26 -10.56 -8.22
C ASN A 12 -14.85 -9.82 -6.93
N ARG A 13 -14.02 -8.78 -7.01
CA ARG A 13 -13.54 -7.98 -5.85
C ARG A 13 -14.24 -6.64 -5.67
N GLN A 14 -15.36 -6.41 -6.35
CA GLN A 14 -16.07 -5.13 -6.34
C GLN A 14 -16.77 -4.77 -5.00
N SER A 15 -16.48 -5.45 -3.88
CA SER A 15 -17.11 -5.13 -2.60
C SER A 15 -16.24 -5.18 -1.34
N LYS A 16 -15.03 -5.76 -1.35
CA LYS A 16 -14.13 -5.72 -0.18
C LYS A 16 -12.69 -5.69 -0.64
N ILE A 17 -12.06 -4.53 -0.54
CA ILE A 17 -10.60 -4.46 -0.55
C ILE A 17 -10.12 -5.20 0.69
N ASN A 18 -9.24 -6.16 0.48
CA ASN A 18 -8.66 -6.95 1.55
C ASN A 18 -7.25 -6.44 1.85
N GLU A 19 -6.78 -6.71 3.07
CA GLU A 19 -5.43 -6.38 3.51
C GLU A 19 -4.35 -6.86 2.52
N LYS A 20 -4.54 -8.04 1.91
CA LYS A 20 -3.62 -8.59 0.91
C LYS A 20 -3.46 -7.71 -0.33
N ASP A 21 -4.52 -7.03 -0.77
CA ASP A 21 -4.47 -6.18 -1.96
C ASP A 21 -3.71 -4.89 -1.67
N VAL A 22 -3.94 -4.33 -0.48
CA VAL A 22 -3.20 -3.17 0.00
C VAL A 22 -1.73 -3.54 0.21
N LYS A 23 -1.45 -4.70 0.84
CA LYS A 23 -0.09 -5.20 1.05
C LYS A 23 0.66 -5.40 -0.27
N PHE A 24 0.00 -5.96 -1.28
CA PHE A 24 0.59 -6.12 -2.61
C PHE A 24 0.92 -4.78 -3.27
N PHE A 25 0.02 -3.80 -3.19
CA PHE A 25 0.26 -2.46 -3.73
C PHE A 25 1.43 -1.78 -3.02
N VAL A 26 1.37 -1.75 -1.69
CA VAL A 26 2.41 -1.21 -0.82
C VAL A 26 3.75 -1.83 -1.20
N ASN A 27 3.82 -3.15 -1.33
CA ASN A 27 5.05 -3.85 -1.74
C ASN A 27 5.60 -3.35 -3.07
N ASN A 28 4.75 -3.29 -4.11
CA ASN A 28 5.18 -2.83 -5.43
C ASN A 28 5.61 -1.36 -5.41
N TYR A 29 4.89 -0.50 -4.68
CA TYR A 29 5.24 0.90 -4.55
C TYR A 29 6.60 1.06 -3.85
N PHE A 30 6.84 0.32 -2.77
CA PHE A 30 8.09 0.41 -2.02
C PHE A 30 9.27 -0.22 -2.76
N LEU A 31 9.07 -1.35 -3.45
CA LEU A 31 10.08 -1.94 -4.34
C LEU A 31 10.48 -0.95 -5.45
N LYS A 32 9.50 -0.27 -6.05
CA LYS A 32 9.75 0.65 -7.18
C LYS A 32 10.34 1.99 -6.77
N ASN A 33 9.94 2.56 -5.64
CA ASN A 33 10.34 3.91 -5.22
C ASN A 33 11.51 3.93 -4.22
N PHE A 34 11.69 2.84 -3.47
CA PHE A 34 12.71 2.75 -2.41
C PHE A 34 13.68 1.59 -2.64
N ASN A 35 13.77 1.05 -3.87
CA ASN A 35 14.71 -0.02 -4.24
C ASN A 35 14.71 -1.25 -3.31
N GLY A 36 13.57 -1.57 -2.67
CA GLY A 36 13.50 -2.68 -1.73
C GLY A 36 14.19 -2.44 -0.38
N LEU A 37 14.50 -1.18 -0.03
CA LEU A 37 15.08 -0.82 1.28
C LEU A 37 14.12 -1.00 2.47
N LEU A 38 12.90 -1.51 2.23
CA LEU A 38 11.95 -1.91 3.24
C LEU A 38 11.84 -3.43 3.24
N GLU A 39 12.74 -4.05 4.00
CA GLU A 39 12.73 -5.50 4.19
C GLU A 39 11.61 -5.92 5.14
N ASP A 40 11.25 -5.06 6.11
CA ASP A 40 10.24 -5.36 7.12
C ASP A 40 9.19 -4.25 7.21
N TYR A 41 7.94 -4.58 6.84
CA TYR A 41 6.79 -3.74 7.10
C TYR A 41 5.50 -4.56 7.19
N ASP A 42 4.58 -4.09 8.02
CA ASP A 42 3.24 -4.63 8.15
C ASP A 42 2.21 -3.67 7.60
N VAL A 43 1.18 -4.22 6.98
CA VAL A 43 0.05 -3.46 6.46
C VAL A 43 -1.20 -3.97 7.14
N ILE A 44 -1.93 -3.07 7.80
CA ILE A 44 -3.18 -3.39 8.45
C ILE A 44 -4.27 -2.56 7.79
N LEU A 45 -5.33 -3.23 7.35
CA LEU A 45 -6.53 -2.57 6.84
C LEU A 45 -7.64 -2.72 7.87
N GLU A 46 -8.00 -1.62 8.53
CA GLU A 46 -9.04 -1.61 9.55
C GLU A 46 -10.07 -0.54 9.21
N ASN A 47 -11.35 -0.89 9.09
CA ASN A 47 -12.44 0.09 8.86
C ASN A 47 -12.16 1.13 7.73
N LYS A 48 -11.59 0.69 6.60
CA LYS A 48 -11.15 1.54 5.46
C LYS A 48 -10.04 2.56 5.81
N LYS A 49 -9.29 2.31 6.87
CA LYS A 49 -8.02 2.95 7.20
C LYS A 49 -6.89 1.97 6.90
N VAL A 50 -5.89 2.45 6.18
CA VAL A 50 -4.65 1.70 5.93
C VAL A 50 -3.61 2.16 6.93
N VAL A 51 -3.04 1.22 7.66
CA VAL A 51 -1.91 1.48 8.55
C VAL A 51 -0.70 0.72 8.00
N ILE A 52 0.35 1.45 7.64
CA ILE A 52 1.63 0.88 7.23
C ILE A 52 2.59 1.03 8.40
N LYS A 53 2.97 -0.08 9.01
CA LYS A 53 3.99 -0.15 10.05
C LYS A 53 5.31 -0.45 9.37
N LEU A 54 6.24 0.49 9.41
CA LEU A 54 7.55 0.34 8.81
C LEU A 54 8.56 -0.01 9.90
N HIS A 55 9.29 -1.11 9.73
CA HIS A 55 10.50 -1.39 10.50
C HIS A 55 11.68 -0.72 9.79
N ALA A 56 11.62 0.61 9.66
CA ALA A 56 12.68 1.34 8.99
C ALA A 56 13.92 1.39 9.90
N GLN A 57 14.92 0.57 9.60
CA GLN A 57 16.24 0.66 10.24
C GLN A 57 16.96 1.98 9.89
N ASN A 58 16.53 2.65 8.83
CA ASN A 58 17.07 3.93 8.38
C ASN A 58 16.05 5.08 8.58
N PRO A 59 16.32 6.02 9.50
CA PRO A 59 15.41 7.13 9.80
C PRO A 59 15.23 8.11 8.62
N LEU A 60 16.19 8.17 7.69
CA LEU A 60 16.06 9.01 6.49
C LEU A 60 14.97 8.49 5.56
N ILE A 61 14.91 7.16 5.40
CA ILE A 61 13.90 6.48 4.57
C ILE A 61 12.52 6.70 5.19
N PHE A 62 12.38 6.51 6.51
CA PHE A 62 11.13 6.79 7.19
C PHE A 62 10.63 8.23 6.98
N LYS A 63 11.53 9.21 7.09
CA LYS A 63 11.22 10.62 6.85
C LYS A 63 10.78 10.88 5.41
N GLU A 64 11.42 10.25 4.44
CA GLU A 64 11.03 10.37 3.03
C GLU A 64 9.64 9.77 2.77
N ILE A 65 9.36 8.62 3.39
CA ILE A 65 8.05 7.96 3.27
C ILE A 65 6.94 8.78 3.92
N LEU A 66 7.20 9.37 5.09
CA LEU A 66 6.26 10.31 5.72
C LEU A 66 6.00 11.53 4.83
N ASN A 67 7.04 12.12 4.24
CA ASN A 67 6.90 13.24 3.32
C ASN A 67 6.06 12.87 2.09
N ARG A 68 6.11 11.61 1.65
CA ARG A 68 5.33 11.09 0.51
C ARG A 68 4.04 10.38 0.94
N GLN A 69 3.63 10.44 2.20
CA GLN A 69 2.45 9.74 2.70
C GLN A 69 1.19 10.08 1.90
N GLN A 70 1.01 11.36 1.53
CA GLN A 70 -0.14 11.77 0.74
C GLN A 70 -0.10 11.19 -0.68
N GLU A 71 1.07 11.21 -1.33
CA GLU A 71 1.27 10.60 -2.64
C GLU A 71 1.00 9.08 -2.61
N ILE A 72 1.50 8.40 -1.57
CA ILE A 72 1.24 6.98 -1.35
C ILE A 72 -0.26 6.74 -1.22
N LYS A 73 -0.97 7.53 -0.41
CA LYS A 73 -2.42 7.43 -0.25
C LYS A 73 -3.13 7.56 -1.59
N GLU A 74 -2.83 8.61 -2.35
CA GLU A 74 -3.46 8.87 -3.65
C GLU A 74 -3.20 7.74 -4.65
N ASN A 75 -1.98 7.20 -4.68
CA ASN A 75 -1.65 6.08 -5.55
C ASN A 75 -2.40 4.79 -5.16
N ILE A 76 -2.49 4.48 -3.85
CA ILE A 76 -3.27 3.33 -3.37
C ILE A 76 -4.75 3.52 -3.78
N GLU A 77 -5.33 4.71 -3.56
CA GLU A 77 -6.71 5.02 -3.91
C GLU A 77 -6.97 4.87 -5.42
N LYS A 78 -6.04 5.35 -6.25
CA LYS A 78 -6.12 5.29 -7.71
C LYS A 78 -6.03 3.86 -8.23
N GLU A 79 -5.08 3.06 -7.73
CA GLU A 79 -4.88 1.68 -8.17
C GLU A 79 -5.97 0.74 -7.68
N LEU A 80 -6.35 0.85 -6.41
CA LEU A 80 -7.43 0.04 -5.84
C LEU A 80 -8.83 0.58 -6.18
N LYS A 81 -8.91 1.69 -6.94
CA LYS A 81 -10.16 2.38 -7.33
C LYS A 81 -11.10 2.57 -6.14
N THR A 82 -10.54 2.95 -5.00
CA THR A 82 -11.26 3.12 -3.73
C THR A 82 -10.86 4.40 -3.04
N LYS A 83 -11.64 4.80 -2.05
CA LYS A 83 -11.26 5.88 -1.12
C LYS A 83 -11.01 5.29 0.26
N PHE A 84 -9.86 5.63 0.83
CA PHE A 84 -9.55 5.34 2.23
C PHE A 84 -9.87 6.56 3.07
N TYR A 85 -10.38 6.35 4.28
CA TYR A 85 -10.57 7.46 5.21
C TYR A 85 -9.23 8.08 5.59
N SER A 86 -8.22 7.25 5.82
CA SER A 86 -6.86 7.69 6.14
C SER A 86 -5.83 6.63 5.79
N LEU A 87 -4.64 7.12 5.44
CA LEU A 87 -3.40 6.34 5.44
C LEU A 87 -2.60 6.80 6.65
N GLU A 88 -2.18 5.88 7.51
CA GLU A 88 -1.30 6.17 8.64
C GLU A 88 -0.01 5.38 8.49
N ILE A 89 1.13 6.04 8.69
CA ILE A 89 2.45 5.41 8.60
C ILE A 89 3.10 5.51 9.99
N LYS A 90 3.44 4.37 10.59
CA LYS A 90 4.04 4.29 11.92
C LYS A 90 5.42 3.65 11.85
N LEU A 91 6.36 4.21 12.62
CA LEU A 91 7.61 3.54 12.97
C LEU A 91 7.36 2.62 14.16
N PHE A 92 7.99 1.46 14.19
CA PHE A 92 7.96 0.52 15.32
C PHE A 92 9.37 0.21 15.79
#